data_AF-A0A2C9LMU2-F1
#
_entry.id   AF-A0A2C9LMU2-F1
#
_cell.length_a   1.000
_cell.length_b   1.000
_cell.length_c   1.000
_cell.angle_alpha   90.00
_cell.angle_beta   90.00
_cell.angle_gamma   90.00
#
_symmetry.space_group_name_H-M   'P 1'
#
loop_
_entity.id
_entity.type
_entity.pdbx_description
1 polymer ?
#
loop_
_entity_poly.entity_id
_entity_poly.type
_entity_poly.pdbx_seq_one_letter_code
_entity_poly.pdbx_strand_id
1 'polypeptide(L)'
;MAGSSYAVTDSNRLNPWRFSQCSIQAMTSHIKTNLAKPNGKRCLIQSEAIVSSLPDVSQYMPGEVYSPDQQCRNQYGNESRYCRGTEFGNVSTICTSMFCYDPVTGSKGICFEEKAAQGTTCGSEKQCIDGACVYVPNSPQVDGKYALCLFFFVRVTLTSS
;
A
#
# COMPACT_ATOMS: atom_id res chain seq x y z
N MET A 1 9.03 -1.31 9.75
CA MET A 1 9.16 0.11 9.36
C MET A 1 9.65 0.88 10.57
N ALA A 2 10.63 1.79 10.44
CA ALA A 2 11.24 2.46 11.59
C ALA A 2 10.17 3.29 12.34
N GLY A 3 9.93 2.94 13.61
CA GLY A 3 9.10 3.75 14.51
C GLY A 3 9.72 5.13 14.61
N SER A 4 9.02 6.14 14.12
CA SER A 4 9.53 7.51 14.10
C SER A 4 9.48 8.10 15.51
N SER A 5 10.61 8.63 15.97
CA SER A 5 10.79 9.32 17.25
C SER A 5 10.38 10.81 17.19
N TYR A 6 9.79 11.27 16.09
CA TYR A 6 9.35 12.66 15.89
C TYR A 6 7.82 12.77 15.94
N ALA A 7 7.33 13.90 16.45
CA ALA A 7 5.90 14.20 16.48
C ALA A 7 5.32 14.26 15.06
N VAL A 8 4.23 13.52 14.83
CA VAL A 8 3.51 13.54 13.56
C VAL A 8 2.65 14.81 13.49
N THR A 9 2.82 15.59 12.42
CA THR A 9 2.10 16.82 12.10
C THR A 9 1.46 16.71 10.72
N ASP A 10 0.50 17.57 10.40
CA ASP A 10 -0.11 17.60 9.06
C ASP A 10 0.92 17.78 7.92
N SER A 11 2.01 18.49 8.20
CA SER A 11 3.09 18.73 7.25
C SER A 11 4.03 17.54 7.02
N ASN A 12 4.11 16.59 7.95
CA ASN A 12 5.06 15.46 7.87
C ASN A 12 4.39 14.08 7.80
N ARG A 13 3.09 13.98 8.04
CA ARG A 13 2.35 12.71 8.13
C ARG A 13 2.43 11.84 6.88
N LEU A 14 2.69 12.42 5.71
CA LEU A 14 2.79 11.69 4.42
C LEU A 14 4.23 11.41 3.99
N ASN A 15 5.23 11.78 4.80
CA ASN A 15 6.64 11.51 4.50
C ASN A 15 6.97 10.02 4.33
N PRO A 16 6.32 9.05 5.01
CA PRO A 16 6.61 7.63 4.81
C PRO A 16 6.44 7.12 3.38
N TRP A 17 5.64 7.81 2.54
CA TRP A 17 5.40 7.44 1.14
C TRP A 17 6.29 8.20 0.14
N ARG A 18 7.26 8.99 0.60
CA ARG A 18 8.08 9.84 -0.27
C ARG A 18 9.56 9.76 0.09
N PHE A 19 10.41 9.83 -0.91
CA PHE A 19 11.84 10.00 -0.68
C PHE A 19 12.15 11.43 -0.23
N SER A 20 13.10 11.56 0.71
CA SER A 20 13.66 12.86 1.07
C SER A 20 14.45 13.45 -0.09
N GLN A 21 14.64 14.78 -0.10
CA GLN A 21 15.45 15.44 -1.12
C GLN A 21 16.90 14.94 -1.14
N CYS A 22 17.46 14.62 0.04
CA CYS A 22 18.79 14.02 0.15
C CYS A 22 18.84 12.64 -0.54
N SER A 23 17.84 11.79 -0.29
CA SER A 23 17.75 10.47 -0.94
C SER A 23 17.63 10.59 -2.46
N ILE A 24 16.78 11.50 -2.95
CA ILE A 24 16.60 11.74 -4.39
C ILE A 24 17.91 12.22 -5.02
N GLN A 25 18.61 13.17 -4.39
CA GLN A 25 19.89 13.67 -4.86
C GLN A 25 20.96 12.59 -4.87
N ALA A 26 21.05 11.78 -3.80
CA ALA A 26 22.00 10.68 -3.71
C ALA A 26 21.77 9.64 -4.82
N MET A 27 20.53 9.18 -5.00
CA MET A 27 20.18 8.24 -6.07
C MET A 27 20.47 8.83 -7.46
N THR A 28 20.06 10.07 -7.70
CA THR A 28 20.25 10.75 -8.99
C THR A 28 21.73 10.94 -9.31
N SER A 29 22.52 11.38 -8.34
CA SER A 29 23.96 11.57 -8.48
C SER A 29 24.63 10.22 -8.74
N HIS A 30 24.28 9.18 -7.97
CA HIS A 30 24.82 7.85 -8.16
C HIS A 30 24.58 7.32 -9.58
N ILE A 31 23.34 7.42 -10.09
CA ILE A 31 22.99 6.99 -11.44
C ILE A 31 23.79 7.79 -12.48
N LYS A 32 23.78 9.13 -12.41
CA LYS A 32 24.49 10.01 -13.36
C LYS A 32 26.00 9.73 -13.39
N THR A 33 26.62 9.64 -12.22
CA THR A 33 28.07 9.38 -12.11
C THR A 33 28.45 8.01 -12.63
N ASN A 34 27.62 6.98 -12.42
CA ASN A 34 27.89 5.67 -13.01
C ASN A 34 27.75 5.72 -14.54
N LEU A 35 26.69 6.31 -15.08
CA LEU A 35 26.48 6.35 -16.53
C LEU A 35 27.54 7.15 -17.30
N ALA A 36 28.14 8.16 -16.67
CA ALA A 36 29.20 8.98 -17.25
C ALA A 36 30.60 8.31 -17.26
N LYS A 37 30.81 7.26 -16.46
CA LYS A 37 32.11 6.56 -16.41
C LYS A 37 32.25 5.60 -17.59
N PRO A 38 33.43 5.49 -18.23
CA PRO A 38 33.68 4.53 -19.31
C PRO A 38 33.36 3.08 -18.91
N ASN A 39 33.70 2.70 -17.67
CA ASN A 39 33.42 1.38 -17.08
C ASN A 39 32.30 1.43 -16.03
N GLY A 40 31.35 2.35 -16.21
CA GLY A 40 30.23 2.54 -15.31
C GLY A 40 29.25 1.37 -15.27
N LYS A 41 28.63 1.12 -14.12
CA LYS A 41 27.57 0.11 -14.01
C LYS A 41 26.35 0.53 -14.82
N ARG A 42 25.90 -0.37 -15.71
CA ARG A 42 24.81 -0.15 -16.68
C ARG A 42 23.75 -1.26 -16.66
N CYS A 43 23.71 -2.09 -15.62
CA CYS A 43 22.82 -3.26 -15.56
C CYS A 43 21.32 -2.94 -15.51
N LEU A 44 20.92 -1.66 -15.37
CA LEU A 44 19.52 -1.23 -15.31
C LEU A 44 19.12 -0.25 -16.44
N ILE A 45 19.93 -0.13 -17.50
CA ILE A 45 19.62 0.78 -18.63
C ILE A 45 18.83 0.11 -19.75
N GLN A 46 18.87 -1.21 -19.82
CA GLN A 46 18.12 -1.99 -20.80
C GLN A 46 16.80 -2.39 -20.18
N SER A 47 15.71 -2.15 -20.89
CA SER A 47 14.41 -2.74 -20.56
C SER A 47 14.40 -4.17 -21.08
N GLU A 48 14.26 -5.14 -20.20
CA GLU A 48 14.01 -6.52 -20.58
C GLU A 48 12.58 -6.70 -21.09
N ALA A 49 12.38 -7.62 -22.02
CA ALA A 49 11.03 -8.05 -22.39
C ALA A 49 10.37 -8.69 -21.17
N ILE A 50 9.13 -8.30 -20.85
CA ILE A 50 8.38 -8.90 -19.75
C ILE A 50 8.29 -10.40 -20.03
N VAL A 51 8.93 -11.20 -19.16
CA VAL A 51 8.86 -12.66 -19.25
C VAL A 51 7.40 -13.04 -19.01
N SER A 52 6.81 -13.83 -19.92
CA SER A 52 5.40 -14.23 -19.85
C SER A 52 5.03 -15.01 -18.57
N SER A 53 6.01 -15.42 -17.77
CA SER A 53 5.84 -16.05 -16.47
C SER A 53 5.67 -15.06 -15.30
N LEU A 54 5.86 -13.75 -15.52
CA LEU A 54 5.66 -12.75 -14.48
C LEU A 54 4.18 -12.34 -14.44
N PRO A 55 3.52 -12.43 -13.27
CA PRO A 55 2.15 -11.94 -13.14
C PRO A 55 2.13 -10.43 -13.35
N ASP A 56 1.20 -9.96 -14.19
CA ASP A 56 0.91 -8.54 -14.32
C ASP A 56 0.16 -8.07 -13.07
N VAL A 57 0.88 -7.37 -12.20
CA VAL A 57 0.35 -6.78 -10.95
C VAL A 57 0.09 -5.28 -11.10
N SER A 58 0.19 -4.72 -12.31
CA SER A 58 0.00 -3.29 -12.54
C SER A 58 -1.46 -2.83 -12.41
N GLN A 59 -2.40 -3.77 -12.55
CA GLN A 59 -3.83 -3.48 -12.59
C GLN A 59 -4.49 -3.35 -11.22
N TYR A 60 -3.85 -3.84 -10.16
CA TYR A 60 -4.46 -3.93 -8.83
C TYR A 60 -3.53 -3.40 -7.76
N MET A 61 -4.05 -2.52 -6.92
CA MET A 61 -3.34 -2.07 -5.74
C MET A 61 -3.46 -3.12 -4.63
N PRO A 62 -2.43 -3.32 -3.79
CA PRO A 62 -2.47 -4.39 -2.78
C PRO A 62 -3.63 -4.27 -1.81
N GLY A 63 -4.08 -3.07 -1.47
CA GLY A 63 -5.24 -2.82 -0.60
C GLY A 63 -6.60 -3.07 -1.25
N GLU A 64 -6.65 -3.22 -2.59
CA GLU A 64 -7.86 -3.68 -3.31
C GLU A 64 -7.98 -5.20 -3.25
N VAL A 65 -6.84 -5.89 -3.17
CA VAL A 65 -6.76 -7.36 -3.11
C VAL A 65 -6.82 -7.86 -1.66
N TYR A 66 -6.17 -7.15 -0.74
CA TYR A 66 -6.05 -7.53 0.67
C TYR A 66 -6.82 -6.55 1.56
N SER A 67 -7.87 -7.04 2.22
CA SER A 67 -8.58 -6.28 3.25
C SER A 67 -7.67 -5.93 4.44
N PRO A 68 -8.02 -4.94 5.28
CA PRO A 68 -7.22 -4.61 6.47
C PRO A 68 -6.92 -5.82 7.37
N ASP A 69 -7.90 -6.72 7.55
CA ASP A 69 -7.73 -7.97 8.29
C ASP A 69 -6.75 -8.94 7.61
N GLN A 70 -6.71 -8.98 6.27
CA GLN A 70 -5.72 -9.79 5.53
C GLN A 70 -4.33 -9.16 5.60
N GLN A 71 -4.22 -7.83 5.53
CA GLN A 71 -2.94 -7.13 5.68
C GLN A 71 -2.31 -7.41 7.05
N CYS A 72 -3.09 -7.35 8.14
CA CYS A 72 -2.61 -7.70 9.47
C CYS A 72 -2.17 -9.18 9.55
N ARG A 73 -2.93 -10.10 8.95
CA ARG A 73 -2.55 -11.53 8.88
C ARG A 73 -1.27 -11.80 8.11
N ASN A 74 -1.04 -11.05 7.03
CA ASN A 74 0.19 -11.15 6.25
C ASN A 74 1.41 -10.65 7.06
N GLN A 75 1.22 -9.67 7.95
CA GLN A 75 2.29 -9.08 8.75
C GLN A 75 2.62 -9.87 10.02
N TYR A 76 1.59 -10.30 10.76
CA TYR A 76 1.73 -10.90 12.11
C TYR A 76 1.28 -12.36 12.20
N GLY A 77 0.85 -12.96 11.08
CA GLY A 77 0.37 -14.34 11.02
C GLY A 77 -1.13 -14.47 11.14
N ASN A 78 -1.64 -15.69 10.95
CA ASN A 78 -3.05 -15.95 10.69
C ASN A 78 -4.01 -15.56 11.85
N GLU A 79 -3.51 -15.51 13.08
CA GLU A 79 -4.29 -15.11 14.27
C GLU A 79 -4.38 -13.58 14.46
N SER A 80 -3.65 -12.81 13.64
CA SER A 80 -3.74 -11.35 13.63
C SER A 80 -5.03 -10.87 12.96
N ARG A 81 -5.46 -9.66 13.34
CA ARG A 81 -6.67 -9.02 12.82
C ARG A 81 -6.55 -7.51 12.89
N TYR A 82 -7.35 -6.82 12.09
CA TYR A 82 -7.48 -5.37 12.16
C TYR A 82 -8.22 -4.98 13.43
N CYS A 83 -7.64 -4.07 14.20
CA CYS A 83 -8.23 -3.55 15.42
C CYS A 83 -9.26 -2.48 15.10
N ARG A 84 -10.49 -2.72 15.55
CA ARG A 84 -11.66 -1.87 15.32
C ARG A 84 -12.03 -1.19 16.63
N GLY A 85 -12.48 0.06 16.55
CA GLY A 85 -12.84 0.86 17.71
C GLY A 85 -12.33 2.28 17.55
N THR A 86 -13.02 3.25 18.15
CA THR A 86 -12.61 4.66 18.07
C THR A 86 -11.28 4.92 18.76
N GLU A 87 -10.86 4.07 19.71
CA GLU A 87 -9.52 4.12 20.32
C GLU A 87 -8.38 3.84 19.31
N PHE A 88 -8.66 3.19 18.19
CA PHE A 88 -7.68 2.83 17.15
C PHE A 88 -7.82 3.71 15.90
N GLY A 89 -8.49 4.86 16.03
CA GLY A 89 -8.69 5.82 14.95
C GLY A 89 -9.98 5.62 14.17
N ASN A 90 -10.15 6.44 13.13
CA ASN A 90 -11.32 6.41 12.25
C ASN A 90 -10.98 5.76 10.91
N VAL A 91 -12.02 5.35 10.18
CA VAL A 91 -11.87 4.80 8.82
C VAL A 91 -11.15 5.80 7.89
N SER A 92 -11.33 7.10 8.11
CA SER A 92 -10.65 8.16 7.33
C SER A 92 -9.14 8.28 7.60
N THR A 93 -8.66 7.78 8.74
CA THR A 93 -7.23 7.84 9.14
C THR A 93 -6.50 6.53 8.90
N ILE A 94 -7.19 5.48 8.43
CA ILE A 94 -6.62 4.15 8.22
C ILE A 94 -5.40 4.16 7.29
N CYS A 95 -5.34 5.09 6.33
CA CYS A 95 -4.23 5.22 5.40
C CYS A 95 -2.91 5.52 6.10
N THR A 96 -2.95 6.29 7.20
CA THR A 96 -1.74 6.64 7.97
C THR A 96 -1.59 5.83 9.24
N SER A 97 -2.68 5.35 9.82
CA SER A 97 -2.67 4.70 11.13
C SER A 97 -3.70 3.57 11.13
N MET A 98 -3.29 2.40 10.64
CA MET A 98 -4.02 1.14 10.73
C MET A 98 -3.48 0.38 11.94
N PHE A 99 -4.32 -0.29 12.71
CA PHE A 99 -3.84 -1.01 13.90
C PHE A 99 -4.05 -2.51 13.75
N CYS A 100 -3.00 -3.30 14.01
CA CYS A 100 -3.02 -4.75 13.91
C CYS A 100 -2.78 -5.39 15.27
N TYR A 101 -3.53 -6.46 15.57
CA TYR A 101 -3.31 -7.27 16.75
C TYR A 101 -2.11 -8.21 16.54
N ASP A 102 -1.13 -8.17 17.45
CA ASP A 102 0.00 -9.12 17.43
C ASP A 102 -0.26 -10.26 18.43
N PRO A 103 -0.42 -11.52 17.95
CA PRO A 103 -0.65 -12.67 18.82
C PRO A 103 0.60 -13.10 19.63
N VAL A 104 1.81 -12.72 19.21
CA VAL A 104 3.08 -13.18 19.82
C VAL A 104 3.49 -12.33 21.01
N THR A 105 3.40 -11.00 20.89
CA THR A 105 3.69 -10.06 22.00
C THR A 105 2.51 -9.90 22.97
N GLY A 106 1.40 -10.61 22.69
CA GLY A 106 0.07 -10.45 23.27
C GLY A 106 -0.05 -10.75 24.76
N SER A 107 0.47 -9.87 25.62
CA SER A 107 -0.20 -9.59 26.89
C SER A 107 -1.48 -8.80 26.59
N LYS A 108 -2.57 -9.53 26.28
CA LYS A 108 -3.97 -9.08 26.13
C LYS A 108 -4.19 -7.66 25.57
N GLY A 109 -4.35 -7.55 24.25
CA GLY A 109 -5.13 -6.46 23.64
C GLY A 109 -4.36 -5.24 23.14
N ILE A 110 -3.03 -5.27 23.10
CA ILE A 110 -2.26 -4.18 22.51
C ILE A 110 -2.25 -4.34 20.99
N CYS A 111 -2.77 -3.35 20.28
CA CYS A 111 -2.69 -3.25 18.83
C CYS A 111 -1.53 -2.33 18.44
N PHE A 112 -0.80 -2.71 17.41
CA PHE A 112 0.35 -1.98 16.92
C PHE A 112 -0.02 -1.14 15.71
N GLU A 113 0.49 0.08 15.66
CA GLU A 113 0.26 0.98 14.52
C GLU A 113 1.10 0.53 13.32
N GLU A 114 0.40 0.28 12.23
CA GLU A 114 0.90 -0.07 10.92
C GLU A 114 0.34 0.88 9.85
N LYS A 115 0.89 0.80 8.64
CA LYS A 115 0.42 1.59 7.50
C LYS A 115 -0.43 0.71 6.58
N ALA A 116 -1.63 1.18 6.23
CA ALA A 116 -2.45 0.47 5.28
C ALA A 116 -1.80 0.49 3.89
N ALA A 117 -1.98 -0.61 3.16
CA ALA A 117 -1.52 -0.71 1.78
C ALA A 117 -2.25 0.28 0.87
N GLN A 118 -1.60 0.69 -0.22
CA GLN A 118 -2.25 1.50 -1.25
C GLN A 118 -3.48 0.78 -1.83
N GLY A 119 -4.55 1.52 -2.08
CA GLY A 119 -5.85 0.99 -2.53
C GLY A 119 -6.79 0.55 -1.41
N THR A 120 -6.35 0.52 -0.15
CA THR A 120 -7.23 0.17 0.98
C THR A 120 -8.36 1.18 1.09
N THR A 121 -9.61 0.71 1.20
CA THR A 121 -10.77 1.59 1.33
C THR A 121 -10.75 2.34 2.67
N CYS A 122 -10.93 3.66 2.61
CA CYS A 122 -10.91 4.57 3.76
C CYS A 122 -12.19 5.40 3.90
N GLY A 123 -13.23 5.03 3.13
CA GLY A 123 -14.56 5.63 3.16
C GLY A 123 -15.35 5.26 1.90
N SER A 124 -16.59 5.71 1.82
CA SER A 124 -17.42 5.53 0.62
C SER A 124 -16.74 6.18 -0.58
N GLU A 125 -16.41 5.36 -1.59
CA GLU A 125 -15.71 5.78 -2.81
C GLU A 125 -14.34 6.44 -2.55
N LYS A 126 -13.67 6.04 -1.46
CA LYS A 126 -12.34 6.57 -1.12
C LYS A 126 -11.34 5.46 -0.85
N GLN A 127 -10.12 5.64 -1.34
CA GLN A 127 -9.01 4.70 -1.18
C GLN A 127 -7.75 5.42 -0.67
N CYS A 128 -6.86 4.65 -0.05
CA CYS A 128 -5.56 5.13 0.39
C CYS A 128 -4.58 5.22 -0.79
N ILE A 129 -4.20 6.43 -1.18
CA ILE A 129 -3.18 6.69 -2.21
C ILE A 129 -2.10 7.57 -1.57
N ASP A 130 -0.85 7.11 -1.59
CA ASP A 130 0.30 7.78 -0.96
C ASP A 130 0.05 8.23 0.49
N GLY A 131 -0.66 7.40 1.26
CA GLY A 131 -1.03 7.66 2.65
C GLY A 131 -2.21 8.62 2.83
N ALA A 132 -2.77 9.18 1.77
CA ALA A 132 -3.94 10.06 1.82
C ALA A 132 -5.22 9.29 1.48
N CYS A 133 -6.32 9.61 2.18
CA CYS A 133 -7.64 9.09 1.86
C CYS A 133 -8.28 9.94 0.76
N VAL A 134 -8.20 9.48 -0.50
CA VAL A 134 -8.63 10.23 -1.69
C VAL A 134 -9.86 9.61 -2.32
N TYR A 135 -10.68 10.43 -2.97
CA TYR A 135 -11.85 9.96 -3.72
C TYR A 135 -11.41 9.27 -5.01
N VAL A 136 -11.93 8.07 -5.25
CA VAL A 136 -11.70 7.29 -6.45
C VAL A 136 -13.06 6.81 -6.98
N PRO A 137 -13.53 7.31 -8.13
CA PRO A 137 -14.81 6.92 -8.69
C PRO A 137 -14.81 5.42 -9.03
N ASN A 138 -15.91 4.72 -8.72
CA ASN A 138 -16.07 3.27 -8.87
C ASN A 138 -15.19 2.41 -7.94
N SER A 139 -14.67 2.96 -6.84
CA SER A 139 -13.95 2.16 -5.84
C SER A 139 -14.86 1.06 -5.25
N PRO A 140 -14.36 -0.20 -5.12
CA PRO A 140 -15.12 -1.28 -4.51
C PRO A 140 -15.60 -0.92 -3.10
N GLN A 141 -16.92 -0.95 -2.88
CA GLN A 141 -17.50 -0.74 -1.56
C GLN A 141 -17.21 -1.96 -0.67
N VAL A 142 -16.77 -1.71 0.57
CA VAL A 142 -16.46 -2.77 1.53
C VAL A 142 -17.75 -3.24 2.19
N ASP A 143 -18.37 -4.28 1.65
CA ASP A 143 -19.20 -5.18 2.46
C ASP A 143 -18.49 -6.53 2.53
N GLY A 144 -18.09 -6.90 3.75
CA GLY A 144 -17.03 -7.85 4.07
C GLY A 144 -17.30 -9.32 3.74
N LYS A 145 -17.94 -9.65 2.62
CA LYS A 145 -18.13 -11.04 2.19
C LYS A 145 -17.89 -11.36 0.71
N TYR A 146 -17.82 -10.41 -0.22
CA TYR A 146 -17.73 -10.77 -1.65
C TYR A 146 -16.93 -9.79 -2.52
N ALA A 147 -15.66 -9.54 -2.21
CA ALA A 147 -14.79 -8.74 -3.09
C ALA A 147 -14.18 -9.53 -4.27
N LEU A 148 -14.43 -10.84 -4.38
CA LEU A 148 -13.82 -11.68 -5.42
C LEU A 148 -14.70 -11.98 -6.65
N CYS A 149 -15.92 -11.42 -6.78
CA CYS A 149 -16.81 -11.80 -7.89
C CYS A 149 -17.48 -10.68 -8.68
N LEU A 150 -17.43 -9.41 -8.28
CA LEU A 150 -18.23 -8.38 -8.97
C LEU A 150 -17.51 -7.62 -10.10
N PHE A 151 -16.18 -7.72 -10.24
CA PHE A 151 -15.48 -7.05 -11.33
C PHE A 151 -15.21 -7.91 -12.57
N PHE A 152 -15.54 -9.22 -12.53
CA PHE A 152 -15.47 -10.08 -13.72
C PHE A 152 -16.52 -9.73 -14.79
N PHE A 153 -17.56 -8.93 -14.46
CA PHE A 153 -18.68 -8.67 -15.36
C PHE A 153 -18.60 -7.35 -16.16
N VAL A 154 -17.64 -6.45 -15.92
CA VAL A 154 -17.65 -5.11 -16.56
C VAL A 154 -16.71 -4.98 -17.78
N ARG A 155 -16.13 -6.06 -18.30
CA ARG A 155 -15.46 -6.04 -19.62
C ARG A 155 -15.69 -7.29 -20.49
N VAL A 156 -16.94 -7.71 -20.61
CA VAL A 156 -17.39 -8.47 -21.79
C VAL A 156 -18.51 -7.71 -22.49
N THR A 157 -18.21 -6.53 -23.03
CA THR A 157 -19.01 -5.99 -24.13
C THR A 157 -18.46 -6.58 -25.42
N LEU A 158 -19.15 -7.65 -25.84
CA LEU A 158 -19.21 -8.22 -27.18
C LEU A 158 -18.77 -7.25 -28.30
N THR A 159 -17.63 -7.52 -28.93
CA THR A 159 -17.48 -7.26 -30.35
C THR A 159 -17.85 -8.55 -31.08
N SER A 160 -19.10 -8.65 -31.52
CA SER A 160 -19.57 -9.70 -32.42
C SER A 160 -19.97 -9.06 -33.74
N SER A 161 -19.27 -9.51 -34.79
CA SER A 161 -19.62 -9.52 -36.22
C SER A 161 -19.83 -8.19 -36.93
#